data_AF-K1UA20-F1
#
_entry.id   AF-K1UA20-F1
#
_cell.length_a   1.000
_cell.length_b   1.000
_cell.length_c   1.000
_cell.angle_alpha   90.00
_cell.angle_beta   90.00
_cell.angle_gamma   90.00
#
_symmetry.space_group_name_H-M   'P 1'
#
loop_
_entity.id
_entity.type
_entity.pdbx_description
1 polymer ?
#
loop_
_entity_poly.entity_id
_entity_poly.type
_entity_poly.pdbx_seq_one_letter_code
_entity_poly.pdbx_strand_id
1 'polypeptide(L)'
;VYVVPEQENPDPNFTTLDYPNPEDPKAFTYALRLAKEKDADIVLATDPDADRLGVYAKDTKTGEYVAFTGNMSGMLIAEYILREKTATGAMPENPALVTTIVTTNMTKPITEAYGVKLIEVLTGFKFIGEQIKLFEQTGSNNYVFGLEESYGCLAGTHARDKDAIVAVMCLCEVAAYCKKHNMTLWDMMVSMYEKYGYFKETQYT
;
A
#
# COMPACT_ATOMS: atom_id res chain seq x y z
N VAL A 1 -7.06 8.55 16.09
CA VAL A 1 -7.37 8.86 14.68
C VAL A 1 -7.90 10.27 14.63
N TYR A 2 -7.43 11.09 13.70
CA TYR A 2 -7.89 12.46 13.51
C TYR A 2 -8.44 12.59 12.09
N VAL A 3 -9.67 13.08 11.97
CA VAL A 3 -10.33 13.32 10.69
C VAL A 3 -10.06 14.77 10.28
N VAL A 4 -9.75 15.00 9.01
CA VAL A 4 -9.50 16.34 8.45
C VAL A 4 -10.83 17.06 8.28
N PRO A 5 -11.17 18.08 9.10
CA PRO A 5 -12.51 18.66 9.11
C PRO A 5 -12.91 19.28 7.76
N GLU A 6 -11.94 19.81 7.01
CA GLU A 6 -12.17 20.42 5.70
C GLU A 6 -12.56 19.40 4.61
N GLN A 7 -12.26 18.12 4.81
CA GLN A 7 -12.43 17.05 3.82
C GLN A 7 -13.29 15.89 4.35
N GLU A 8 -13.96 16.05 5.50
CA GLU A 8 -14.72 14.99 6.16
C GLU A 8 -16.02 14.62 5.43
N ASN A 9 -16.73 15.64 4.94
CA ASN A 9 -18.07 15.45 4.36
C ASN A 9 -18.01 15.39 2.83
N PRO A 10 -18.89 14.61 2.16
CA PRO A 10 -18.97 14.59 0.71
C PRO A 10 -19.21 15.99 0.14
N ASP A 11 -18.37 16.39 -0.82
CA ASP A 11 -18.48 17.65 -1.55
C ASP A 11 -18.40 17.38 -3.05
N PRO A 12 -19.51 17.52 -3.80
CA PRO A 12 -19.53 17.22 -5.23
C PRO A 12 -18.67 18.17 -6.07
N ASN A 13 -18.28 19.33 -5.51
CA ASN A 13 -17.45 20.30 -6.21
C ASN A 13 -15.98 20.22 -5.81
N PHE A 14 -15.62 19.33 -4.88
CA PHE A 14 -14.26 19.23 -4.31
C PHE A 14 -13.67 20.60 -3.94
N THR A 15 -14.42 21.44 -3.22
CA THR A 15 -14.05 22.86 -3.00
C THR A 15 -12.72 23.09 -2.28
N THR A 16 -12.15 22.04 -1.68
CA THR A 16 -10.86 22.07 -1.01
C THR A 16 -9.70 21.61 -1.89
N LEU A 17 -9.95 21.02 -3.07
CA LEU A 17 -8.97 20.39 -3.95
C LEU A 17 -9.34 20.53 -5.44
N ASP A 18 -8.41 21.03 -6.25
CA ASP A 18 -8.61 21.09 -7.71
C ASP A 18 -8.67 19.68 -8.35
N TYR A 19 -7.91 18.73 -7.80
CA TYR A 19 -7.79 17.37 -8.30
C TYR A 19 -7.77 16.39 -7.11
N PRO A 20 -8.87 15.68 -6.82
CA PRO A 20 -8.97 14.77 -5.67
C PRO A 20 -8.27 13.44 -5.98
N ASN A 21 -6.94 13.46 -6.07
CA ASN A 21 -6.13 12.27 -6.32
C ASN A 21 -5.01 12.19 -5.26
N PRO A 22 -4.86 11.05 -4.55
CA PRO A 22 -3.79 10.85 -3.57
C PRO A 22 -2.36 10.85 -4.15
N GLU A 23 -2.20 10.95 -5.47
CA GLU A 23 -0.92 11.20 -6.15
C GLU A 23 -0.50 12.67 -6.10
N ASP A 24 -1.45 13.62 -5.97
CA ASP A 24 -1.16 15.05 -5.91
C ASP A 24 -0.81 15.46 -4.46
N PRO A 25 0.40 15.99 -4.19
CA PRO A 25 0.76 16.49 -2.87
C PRO A 25 -0.22 17.52 -2.30
N LYS A 26 -0.92 18.28 -3.15
CA LYS A 26 -1.94 19.25 -2.72
C LYS A 26 -3.11 18.59 -2.01
N ALA A 27 -3.45 17.34 -2.35
CA ALA A 27 -4.48 16.54 -1.69
C ALA A 27 -4.24 16.43 -0.17
N PHE A 28 -2.97 16.48 0.26
CA PHE A 28 -2.55 16.29 1.64
C PHE A 28 -2.35 17.58 2.42
N THR A 29 -2.57 18.77 1.84
CA THR A 29 -2.24 20.06 2.47
C THR A 29 -2.89 20.21 3.86
N TYR A 30 -4.21 19.96 3.95
CA TYR A 30 -4.96 20.03 5.21
C TYR A 30 -4.56 18.90 6.17
N ALA A 31 -4.40 17.69 5.63
CA ALA A 31 -4.05 16.50 6.39
C ALA A 31 -2.66 16.61 7.05
N LEU A 32 -1.65 17.10 6.32
CA LEU A 32 -0.30 17.32 6.84
C LEU A 32 -0.24 18.45 7.87
N ARG A 33 -1.04 19.51 7.70
CA ARG A 33 -1.18 20.56 8.70
C ARG A 33 -1.71 19.99 10.02
N LEU A 34 -2.80 19.21 9.95
CA LEU A 34 -3.38 18.56 11.12
C LEU A 34 -2.42 17.53 11.73
N ALA A 35 -1.70 16.78 10.90
CA ALA A 35 -0.71 15.80 11.35
C ALA A 35 0.41 16.48 12.17
N LYS A 36 0.94 17.61 11.70
CA LYS A 36 1.93 18.42 12.44
C LYS A 36 1.36 18.98 13.75
N GLU A 37 0.11 19.43 13.77
CA GLU A 37 -0.53 19.93 14.99
C GLU A 37 -0.73 18.82 16.04
N LYS A 38 -1.13 17.63 15.60
CA LYS A 38 -1.46 16.49 16.48
C LYS A 38 -0.30 15.54 16.72
N ASP A 39 0.86 15.81 16.13
CA ASP A 39 2.02 14.93 16.13
C ASP A 39 1.71 13.51 15.63
N ALA A 40 0.94 13.39 14.55
CA ALA A 40 0.45 12.10 14.05
C ALA A 40 1.57 11.25 13.42
N ASP A 41 1.53 9.94 13.61
CA ASP A 41 2.57 9.03 13.07
C ASP A 41 2.48 8.85 11.54
N ILE A 42 1.25 8.85 11.01
CA ILE A 42 0.94 8.60 9.59
C ILE A 42 -0.23 9.47 9.13
N VAL A 43 -0.28 9.75 7.83
CA VAL A 43 -1.38 10.43 7.14
C VAL A 43 -1.84 9.55 5.98
N LEU A 44 -3.14 9.40 5.84
CA LEU A 44 -3.78 8.52 4.85
C LEU A 44 -4.83 9.32 4.09
N ALA A 45 -4.87 9.18 2.77
CA ALA A 45 -5.93 9.74 1.93
C ALA A 45 -6.28 8.78 0.80
N THR A 46 -7.55 8.74 0.42
CA THR A 46 -8.05 7.95 -0.71
C THR A 46 -8.55 8.86 -1.83
N ASP A 47 -8.71 8.31 -3.03
CA ASP A 47 -9.49 8.95 -4.08
C ASP A 47 -11.01 8.81 -3.82
N PRO A 48 -11.88 9.53 -4.57
CA PRO A 48 -13.31 9.62 -4.26
C PRO A 48 -14.08 8.30 -4.32
N ASP A 49 -13.68 7.36 -5.17
CA ASP A 49 -14.23 6.01 -5.26
C ASP A 49 -13.49 4.99 -4.37
N ALA A 50 -12.49 5.44 -3.60
CA ALA A 50 -11.76 4.68 -2.59
C ALA A 50 -11.07 3.42 -3.13
N ASP A 51 -10.48 3.53 -4.33
CA ASP A 51 -9.72 2.45 -4.96
C ASP A 51 -8.18 2.67 -4.87
N ARG A 52 -7.74 3.88 -4.49
CA ARG A 52 -6.33 4.22 -4.24
C ARG A 52 -6.06 4.74 -2.85
N LEU A 53 -4.85 4.47 -2.35
CA LEU A 53 -4.37 4.93 -1.05
C LEU A 53 -3.03 5.67 -1.15
N GLY A 54 -3.03 6.96 -0.86
CA GLY A 54 -1.81 7.76 -0.63
C GLY A 54 -1.45 7.86 0.84
N VAL A 55 -0.14 7.91 1.11
CA VAL A 55 0.41 7.79 2.46
C VAL A 55 1.53 8.79 2.66
N TYR A 56 1.53 9.45 3.82
CA TYR A 56 2.71 10.08 4.37
C TYR A 56 3.05 9.46 5.71
N ALA A 57 4.33 9.23 5.96
CA ALA A 57 4.83 8.72 7.24
C ALA A 57 5.78 9.72 7.88
N LYS A 58 5.68 9.88 9.20
CA LYS A 58 6.60 10.73 9.95
C LYS A 58 8.01 10.12 9.98
N ASP A 59 9.00 10.93 9.64
CA ASP A 59 10.40 10.64 9.94
C ASP A 59 10.76 11.30 11.26
N THR A 60 10.99 10.50 12.31
CA THR A 60 11.33 11.01 13.64
C THR A 60 12.69 11.68 13.69
N LYS A 61 13.59 11.42 12.73
CA LYS A 61 14.93 12.03 12.68
C LYS A 61 14.87 13.47 12.22
N THR A 62 14.00 13.77 11.25
CA THR A 62 13.84 15.12 10.69
C THR A 62 12.64 15.88 11.27
N GLY A 63 11.65 15.16 11.80
CA GLY A 63 10.35 15.70 12.22
C GLY A 63 9.39 15.96 11.06
N GLU A 64 9.80 15.68 9.82
CA GLU A 64 9.01 15.90 8.62
C GLU A 64 8.23 14.64 8.20
N TYR A 65 7.28 14.83 7.28
CA TYR A 65 6.47 13.76 6.73
C TYR A 65 6.99 13.38 5.34
N VAL A 66 7.35 12.11 5.17
CA VAL A 66 7.84 11.54 3.93
C VAL A 66 6.66 11.01 3.12
N ALA A 67 6.52 11.50 1.89
CA ALA A 67 5.53 11.00 0.92
C ALA A 67 5.92 9.60 0.44
N PHE A 68 4.96 8.68 0.41
CA PHE A 68 5.15 7.34 -0.14
C PHE A 68 4.54 7.25 -1.53
N THR A 69 5.23 6.54 -2.43
CA THR A 69 4.64 6.10 -3.69
C THR A 69 3.71 4.91 -3.47
N GLY A 70 2.86 4.59 -4.45
CA GLY A 70 2.04 3.37 -4.43
C GLY A 70 2.87 2.09 -4.29
N ASN A 71 4.07 2.06 -4.88
CA ASN A 71 5.02 0.96 -4.69
C ASN A 71 5.46 0.83 -3.23
N MET A 72 5.78 1.93 -2.55
CA MET A 72 6.23 1.88 -1.15
C MET A 72 5.13 1.39 -0.20
N SER A 73 3.93 1.95 -0.30
CA SER A 73 2.80 1.54 0.54
C SER A 73 2.38 0.09 0.26
N GLY A 74 2.29 -0.29 -1.02
CA GLY A 74 1.97 -1.65 -1.42
C GLY A 74 3.01 -2.68 -0.96
N MET A 75 4.31 -2.34 -1.02
CA MET A 75 5.38 -3.23 -0.55
C MET A 75 5.39 -3.39 0.97
N LEU A 76 5.14 -2.34 1.74
CA LEU A 76 5.01 -2.45 3.19
C LEU A 76 3.88 -3.41 3.60
N ILE A 77 2.72 -3.29 2.94
CA ILE A 77 1.59 -4.18 3.18
C ILE A 77 1.93 -5.62 2.77
N ALA A 78 2.50 -5.81 1.57
CA ALA A 78 2.89 -7.12 1.08
C ALA A 78 3.90 -7.81 2.01
N GLU A 79 4.98 -7.12 2.39
CA GLU A 79 6.01 -7.66 3.27
C GLU A 79 5.41 -8.07 4.62
N TYR A 80 4.58 -7.22 5.22
CA TYR A 80 3.96 -7.51 6.50
C TYR A 80 3.04 -8.74 6.43
N ILE A 81 2.17 -8.82 5.41
CA ILE A 81 1.27 -9.96 5.22
C ILE A 81 2.07 -11.25 5.05
N LEU A 82 3.11 -11.23 4.22
CA LEU A 82 3.93 -12.41 3.96
C LEU A 82 4.70 -12.84 5.21
N ARG A 83 5.33 -11.88 5.89
CA ARG A 83 6.08 -12.11 7.14
C ARG A 83 5.20 -12.73 8.22
N GLU A 84 4.03 -12.15 8.49
CA GLU A 84 3.13 -12.62 9.54
C GLU A 84 2.52 -13.99 9.19
N LYS A 85 2.12 -14.21 7.93
CA LYS A 85 1.64 -15.52 7.47
C LYS A 85 2.70 -16.60 7.61
N THR A 86 3.96 -16.30 7.28
CA THR A 86 5.08 -17.24 7.50
C THR A 86 5.31 -17.48 8.99
N ALA A 87 5.38 -16.43 9.80
CA ALA A 87 5.66 -16.53 11.24
C ALA A 87 4.59 -17.31 12.01
N THR A 88 3.32 -17.18 11.59
CA THR A 88 2.17 -17.84 12.24
C THR A 88 1.82 -19.20 11.62
N GLY A 89 2.50 -19.62 10.56
CA GLY A 89 2.15 -20.84 9.81
C GLY A 89 0.82 -20.74 9.06
N ALA A 90 0.33 -19.53 8.79
CA ALA A 90 -0.92 -19.24 8.09
C ALA A 90 -0.75 -18.94 6.58
N MET A 91 0.47 -19.12 6.04
CA MET A 91 0.71 -19.06 4.60
C MET A 91 -0.03 -20.21 3.91
N PRO A 92 -0.86 -19.97 2.88
CA PRO A 92 -1.53 -21.04 2.16
C PRO A 92 -0.53 -21.85 1.33
N GLU A 93 -0.93 -23.07 0.93
CA GLU A 93 -0.18 -23.84 -0.06
C GLU A 93 -0.15 -23.09 -1.41
N ASN A 94 0.93 -23.23 -2.18
CA ASN A 94 1.11 -22.56 -3.48
C ASN A 94 0.75 -21.05 -3.45
N PRO A 95 1.31 -20.27 -2.51
CA PRO A 95 0.97 -18.86 -2.36
C PRO A 95 1.44 -18.05 -3.56
N ALA A 96 0.63 -17.11 -4.02
CA ALA A 96 0.96 -16.21 -5.13
C ALA A 96 0.72 -14.74 -4.77
N LEU A 97 1.66 -13.90 -5.19
CA LEU A 97 1.52 -12.44 -5.26
C LEU A 97 1.42 -12.05 -6.73
N VAL A 98 0.41 -11.26 -7.08
CA VAL A 98 0.17 -10.85 -8.47
C VAL A 98 0.39 -9.34 -8.60
N THR A 99 1.20 -8.93 -9.56
CA THR A 99 1.54 -7.52 -9.79
C THR A 99 1.63 -7.20 -11.27
N THR A 100 1.84 -5.94 -11.62
CA THR A 100 2.00 -5.52 -13.03
C THR A 100 3.47 -5.40 -13.41
N ILE A 101 3.75 -5.53 -14.71
CA ILE A 101 5.10 -5.38 -15.29
C ILE A 101 5.74 -3.98 -15.08
N VAL A 102 4.97 -2.99 -14.62
CA VAL A 102 5.43 -1.62 -14.34
C VAL A 102 5.48 -1.31 -12.84
N THR A 103 5.04 -2.26 -12.00
CA THR A 103 5.22 -2.21 -10.55
C THR A 103 6.68 -2.45 -10.17
N THR A 104 7.07 -1.93 -9.01
CA THR A 104 8.43 -2.08 -8.47
C THR A 104 9.00 -3.49 -8.57
N ASN A 105 10.28 -3.56 -8.96
CA ASN A 105 11.06 -4.80 -8.95
C ASN A 105 11.34 -5.32 -7.53
N MET A 106 11.03 -4.55 -6.47
CA MET A 106 11.13 -5.00 -5.07
C MET A 106 10.21 -6.19 -4.75
N THR A 107 9.13 -6.38 -5.53
CA THR A 107 8.22 -7.53 -5.42
C THR A 107 8.96 -8.86 -5.50
N LYS A 108 9.94 -8.97 -6.39
CA LYS A 108 10.72 -10.20 -6.62
C LYS A 108 11.53 -10.64 -5.38
N PRO A 109 12.49 -9.86 -4.84
CA PRO A 109 13.24 -10.30 -3.66
C PRO A 109 12.36 -10.51 -2.42
N ILE A 110 11.24 -9.78 -2.29
CA ILE A 110 10.27 -10.02 -1.20
C ILE A 110 9.61 -11.39 -1.35
N THR A 111 9.04 -11.68 -2.52
CA THR A 111 8.35 -12.96 -2.77
C THR A 111 9.30 -14.17 -2.67
N GLU A 112 10.53 -14.04 -3.19
CA GLU A 112 11.58 -15.06 -3.07
C GLU A 112 11.93 -15.36 -1.59
N ALA A 113 12.03 -14.32 -0.74
CA ALA A 113 12.34 -14.48 0.68
C ALA A 113 11.27 -15.26 1.47
N TYR A 114 10.03 -15.29 0.98
CA TYR A 114 8.91 -15.97 1.64
C TYR A 114 8.42 -17.22 0.88
N GLY A 115 9.10 -17.63 -0.20
CA GLY A 115 8.69 -18.77 -1.02
C GLY A 115 7.35 -18.57 -1.71
N VAL A 116 7.00 -17.32 -2.02
CA VAL A 116 5.75 -16.95 -2.70
C VAL A 116 6.01 -16.82 -4.19
N LYS A 117 5.08 -17.33 -5.01
CA LYS A 117 5.17 -17.21 -6.45
C LYS A 117 4.83 -15.78 -6.87
N LEU A 118 5.75 -15.11 -7.55
CA LEU A 118 5.47 -13.85 -8.23
C LEU A 118 4.81 -14.13 -9.58
N ILE A 119 3.70 -13.45 -9.86
CA ILE A 119 3.03 -13.46 -11.17
C ILE A 119 2.91 -12.03 -11.65
N GLU A 120 3.54 -11.73 -12.78
CA GLU A 120 3.50 -10.42 -13.41
C GLU A 120 2.51 -10.42 -14.57
N VAL A 121 1.62 -9.44 -14.60
CA VAL A 121 0.60 -9.25 -15.63
C VAL A 121 0.75 -7.88 -16.29
N LEU A 122 0.02 -7.66 -17.40
CA LEU A 122 -0.06 -6.32 -18.00
C LEU A 122 -0.78 -5.34 -17.06
N THR A 123 -0.54 -4.04 -17.24
CA THR A 123 -1.17 -2.98 -16.44
C THR A 123 -2.70 -3.01 -16.52
N GLY A 124 -3.33 -2.75 -15.37
CA GLY A 124 -4.76 -2.71 -15.13
C GLY A 124 -5.21 -3.86 -14.25
N PHE A 125 -5.78 -3.53 -13.08
CA PHE A 125 -6.22 -4.47 -12.04
C PHE A 125 -7.13 -5.60 -12.53
N LYS A 126 -7.84 -5.43 -13.64
CA LYS A 126 -8.60 -6.51 -14.30
C LYS A 126 -7.77 -7.78 -14.54
N PHE A 127 -6.48 -7.65 -14.85
CA PHE A 127 -5.60 -8.79 -15.07
C PHE A 127 -5.18 -9.46 -13.76
N ILE A 128 -5.06 -8.69 -12.66
CA ILE A 128 -4.88 -9.25 -11.32
C ILE A 128 -6.15 -10.01 -10.91
N GLY A 129 -7.33 -9.42 -11.10
CA GLY A 129 -8.62 -10.06 -10.85
C GLY A 129 -8.84 -11.34 -11.68
N GLU A 130 -8.38 -11.34 -12.94
CA GLU A 130 -8.37 -12.53 -13.80
C GLU A 130 -7.52 -13.65 -13.21
N GLN A 131 -6.33 -13.35 -12.68
CA GLN A 131 -5.49 -14.35 -11.99
C GLN A 131 -6.20 -14.94 -10.78
N ILE A 132 -6.85 -14.11 -9.94
CA ILE A 132 -7.62 -14.63 -8.79
C ILE A 132 -8.70 -15.61 -9.28
N LYS A 133 -9.42 -15.27 -10.36
CA LYS A 133 -10.46 -16.13 -10.92
C LYS A 133 -9.88 -17.44 -11.46
N LEU A 134 -8.75 -17.36 -12.17
CA LEU A 134 -8.06 -18.54 -12.69
C LEU A 134 -7.62 -19.48 -11.56
N PHE A 135 -7.10 -18.93 -10.46
CA PHE A 135 -6.67 -19.70 -9.30
C PHE A 135 -7.83 -20.45 -8.66
N GLU A 136 -8.97 -19.79 -8.46
CA GLU A 136 -10.17 -20.41 -7.89
C GLU A 136 -10.73 -21.53 -8.78
N GLN A 137 -10.70 -21.34 -10.10
CA GLN A 137 -11.21 -22.33 -11.06
C GLN A 137 -10.31 -23.55 -11.21
N THR A 138 -8.99 -23.35 -11.11
CA THR A 138 -8.00 -24.40 -11.39
C THR A 138 -7.40 -25.03 -10.14
N GLY A 139 -7.50 -24.38 -8.98
CA GLY A 139 -6.78 -24.75 -7.77
C GLY A 139 -5.25 -24.60 -7.90
N SER A 140 -4.76 -23.87 -8.91
CA SER A 140 -3.34 -23.83 -9.25
C SER A 140 -2.47 -23.07 -8.25
N ASN A 141 -3.02 -22.03 -7.61
CA ASN A 141 -2.33 -21.18 -6.64
C ASN A 141 -3.34 -20.63 -5.63
N ASN A 142 -2.86 -20.05 -4.53
CA ASN A 142 -3.68 -19.29 -3.60
C ASN A 142 -3.22 -17.83 -3.59
N TYR A 143 -4.13 -16.91 -3.94
CA TYR A 143 -3.84 -15.48 -3.93
C TYR A 143 -3.58 -14.98 -2.51
N VAL A 144 -2.47 -14.26 -2.31
CA VAL A 144 -2.13 -13.66 -1.02
C VAL A 144 -2.28 -12.15 -1.05
N PHE A 145 -1.77 -11.50 -2.10
CA PHE A 145 -1.78 -10.06 -2.26
C PHE A 145 -1.57 -9.68 -3.73
N GLY A 146 -2.01 -8.47 -4.09
CA GLY A 146 -1.68 -7.92 -5.39
C GLY A 146 -1.78 -6.40 -5.41
N LEU A 147 -0.99 -5.79 -6.27
CA LEU A 147 -0.82 -4.35 -6.32
C LEU A 147 -0.43 -3.86 -7.71
N GLU A 148 -0.70 -2.57 -7.90
CA GLU A 148 -0.18 -1.74 -8.98
C GLU A 148 0.58 -0.53 -8.38
N GLU A 149 1.57 -0.04 -9.11
CA GLU A 149 2.34 1.17 -8.80
C GLU A 149 1.48 2.44 -8.66
N SER A 150 0.28 2.42 -9.25
CA SER A 150 -0.71 3.48 -9.26
C SER A 150 -1.54 3.57 -7.98
N TYR A 151 -0.93 3.30 -6.82
CA TYR A 151 -1.52 3.43 -5.47
C TYR A 151 -2.66 2.46 -5.15
N GLY A 152 -2.84 1.43 -5.98
CA GLY A 152 -3.90 0.44 -5.87
C GLY A 152 -3.39 -0.92 -5.38
N CYS A 153 -4.10 -1.53 -4.43
CA CYS A 153 -3.83 -2.90 -4.04
C CYS A 153 -5.07 -3.62 -3.52
N LEU A 154 -4.96 -4.94 -3.37
CA LEU A 154 -5.98 -5.79 -2.80
C LEU A 154 -5.33 -6.84 -1.89
N ALA A 155 -5.75 -6.86 -0.63
CA ALA A 155 -5.47 -7.95 0.29
C ALA A 155 -6.70 -8.88 0.37
N GLY A 156 -6.52 -10.14 -0.01
CA GLY A 156 -7.62 -11.11 -0.10
C GLY A 156 -8.35 -11.13 -1.44
N THR A 157 -9.48 -11.83 -1.52
CA THR A 157 -10.19 -12.13 -2.78
C THR A 157 -11.64 -11.66 -2.80
N HIS A 158 -12.03 -10.82 -1.83
CA HIS A 158 -13.41 -10.31 -1.68
C HIS A 158 -13.85 -9.42 -2.84
N ALA A 159 -12.89 -8.77 -3.52
CA ALA A 159 -13.10 -7.97 -4.71
C ALA A 159 -12.29 -8.51 -5.90
N ARG A 160 -12.53 -7.95 -7.09
CA ARG A 160 -11.71 -8.12 -8.30
C ARG A 160 -11.15 -6.78 -8.78
N ASP A 161 -11.07 -5.85 -7.86
CA ASP A 161 -10.60 -4.49 -8.05
C ASP A 161 -9.74 -4.08 -6.85
N LYS A 162 -9.13 -2.91 -6.94
CA LYS A 162 -8.43 -2.29 -5.82
C LYS A 162 -9.41 -1.94 -4.71
N ASP A 163 -8.92 -1.92 -3.48
CA ASP A 163 -9.73 -1.55 -2.31
C ASP A 163 -8.88 -0.77 -1.32
N ALA A 164 -9.00 0.55 -1.36
CA ALA A 164 -8.22 1.42 -0.48
C ALA A 164 -8.65 1.29 0.98
N ILE A 165 -9.89 0.89 1.26
CA ILE A 165 -10.38 0.72 2.64
C ILE A 165 -9.68 -0.45 3.31
N VAL A 166 -9.54 -1.57 2.60
CA VAL A 166 -8.75 -2.72 3.08
C VAL A 166 -7.27 -2.35 3.15
N ALA A 167 -6.73 -1.63 2.16
CA ALA A 167 -5.35 -1.17 2.20
C ALA A 167 -5.06 -0.27 3.41
N VAL A 168 -5.96 0.65 3.76
CA VAL A 168 -5.88 1.52 4.94
C VAL A 168 -5.84 0.69 6.22
N MET A 169 -6.72 -0.32 6.33
CA MET A 169 -6.74 -1.22 7.48
C MET A 169 -5.41 -1.97 7.62
N CYS A 170 -4.92 -2.59 6.55
CA CYS A 170 -3.64 -3.30 6.56
C CYS A 170 -2.48 -2.36 6.93
N LEU A 171 -2.42 -1.17 6.35
CA LEU A 171 -1.35 -0.22 6.63
C LEU A 171 -1.40 0.32 8.07
N CYS A 172 -2.60 0.52 8.64
CA CYS A 172 -2.75 0.84 10.05
C CYS A 172 -2.20 -0.29 10.94
N GLU A 173 -2.38 -1.55 10.55
CA GLU A 173 -1.80 -2.69 11.25
C GLU A 173 -0.26 -2.68 11.16
N VAL A 174 0.30 -2.42 9.97
CA VAL A 174 1.76 -2.25 9.80
C VAL A 174 2.29 -1.11 10.69
N ALA A 175 1.59 0.03 10.73
CA ALA A 175 1.98 1.16 11.56
C ALA A 175 1.90 0.83 13.06
N ALA A 176 0.89 0.06 13.48
CA ALA A 176 0.78 -0.41 14.86
C ALA A 176 1.92 -1.38 15.23
N TYR A 177 2.30 -2.27 14.31
CA TYR A 177 3.48 -3.14 14.46
C TYR A 177 4.76 -2.32 14.60
N CYS A 178 4.97 -1.32 13.74
CA CYS A 178 6.14 -0.44 13.82
C CYS A 178 6.19 0.27 15.17
N LYS A 179 5.07 0.86 15.60
CA LYS A 179 4.97 1.58 16.87
C LYS A 179 5.24 0.67 18.07
N LYS A 180 4.75 -0.57 18.06
CA LYS A 180 5.06 -1.57 19.08
C LYS A 180 6.55 -1.87 19.19
N HIS A 181 7.30 -1.72 18.10
CA HIS A 181 8.75 -1.93 18.04
C HIS A 181 9.56 -0.62 18.06
N ASN A 182 8.95 0.50 18.46
CA ASN A 182 9.57 1.83 18.50
C ASN A 182 10.14 2.29 17.15
N MET A 183 9.44 1.95 16.07
CA MET A 183 9.75 2.35 14.69
C MET A 183 8.59 3.13 14.08
N THR A 184 8.86 3.97 13.09
CA THR A 184 7.81 4.50 12.20
C THR A 184 7.65 3.63 10.94
N LEU A 185 6.61 3.89 10.14
CA LEU A 185 6.51 3.29 8.81
C LEU A 185 7.70 3.66 7.92
N TRP A 186 8.27 4.87 8.09
CA TRP A 186 9.46 5.28 7.35
C TRP A 186 10.68 4.45 7.75
N ASP A 187 10.89 4.19 9.04
CA ASP A 187 11.98 3.33 9.50
C ASP A 187 11.84 1.89 8.96
N MET A 188 10.61 1.37 8.89
CA MET A 188 10.35 0.06 8.29
C MET A 188 10.64 0.06 6.79
N MET A 189 10.25 1.10 6.06
CA MET A 189 10.56 1.24 4.64
C MET A 189 12.07 1.29 4.39
N VAL A 190 12.82 2.05 5.20
CA VAL A 190 14.30 2.08 5.15
C VAL A 190 14.89 0.69 5.41
N SER A 191 14.38 -0.03 6.42
CA SER A 191 14.82 -1.40 6.73
C SER A 191 14.53 -2.37 5.58
N MET A 192 13.40 -2.21 4.88
CA MET A 192 13.08 -3.00 3.69
C MET A 192 14.04 -2.71 2.54
N TYR A 193 14.42 -1.45 2.31
CA TYR A 193 15.43 -1.12 1.31
C TYR A 193 16.79 -1.75 1.63
N GLU A 194 17.20 -1.74 2.91
CA GLU A 194 18.45 -2.38 3.34
C GLU A 194 18.40 -3.91 3.15
N LYS A 195 17.25 -4.54 3.40
CA LYS A 195 17.05 -5.99 3.31
C LYS A 195 16.89 -6.51 1.88
N TYR A 196 16.09 -5.83 1.07
CA TYR A 196 15.65 -6.31 -0.25
C TYR A 196 16.31 -5.57 -1.42
N GLY A 197 17.01 -4.47 -1.15
CA GLY A 197 17.65 -3.62 -2.15
C GLY A 197 16.91 -2.29 -2.35
N TYR A 198 17.62 -1.33 -2.95
CA TYR A 198 17.11 0.00 -3.26
C TYR A 198 16.58 0.04 -4.68
N PHE A 199 15.32 0.47 -4.83
CA PHE A 199 14.63 0.56 -6.11
C PHE A 199 14.18 2.01 -6.30
N LYS A 200 14.75 2.67 -7.30
CA LYS A 200 14.39 4.05 -7.65
C LYS A 200 13.43 4.02 -8.83
N GLU A 201 12.26 4.58 -8.63
CA GLU A 201 11.19 4.66 -9.62
C GLU A 201 10.72 6.10 -9.79
N THR A 202 10.19 6.40 -10.96
CA THR A 202 9.51 7.66 -11.24
C THR A 202 8.46 7.40 -12.30
N GLN A 203 7.34 8.10 -12.22
CA GLN A 203 6.40 8.19 -13.33
C GLN A 203 6.76 9.42 -14.18
N TYR A 204 6.68 9.28 -15.50
CA TYR A 204 6.80 10.39 -16.43
C TYR A 204 5.38 10.71 -16.94
N THR A 205 4.82 11.81 -16.45
CA THR A 205 3.50 12.34 -16.83
C THR A 205 3.65 13.53 -17.76
#